data_AF-A0A846GZM2-F1
#
_entry.id   AF-A0A846GZM2-F1
#
_cell.length_a   1.000
_cell.length_b   1.000
_cell.length_c   1.000
_cell.angle_alpha   90.00
_cell.angle_beta   90.00
_cell.angle_gamma   90.00
#
_symmetry.space_group_name_H-M   'P 1'
#
loop_
_entity.id
_entity.type
_entity.pdbx_description
1 polymer ?
#
loop_
_entity_poly.entity_id
_entity_poly.type
_entity_poly.pdbx_seq_one_letter_code
_entity_poly.pdbx_strand_id
1 'polypeptide(L)'
;MKKVLKKEFQVKSVSLSGKNVEIVWQDNCKSSFDLNWLQMSTRSSKKFSADSYEYTDCPIYNTFQEVAVDKVQLSNNKILIDLGSGIEEIDASWLRAQDATVSYSLPAFEDKVQWSNSFSILEHSYDEAIESNQWISDLDKFGIVTIKGVSPDDLEEKLDKITKKVGVLRRRFHPTDINVIEPKPNNISLDKAYTGGTLEYHTDAPYYDLPPKIAFLACKKLEGEPPINYFCDGFKAASELKETWGGDMRAKK
;
A
#
# COMPACT_ATOMS: atom_id res chain seq x y z
N MET A 1 -13.97 -14.46 17.79
CA MET A 1 -14.52 -15.10 16.56
C MET A 1 -13.40 -15.86 15.87
N LYS A 2 -13.56 -17.16 15.55
CA LYS A 2 -12.59 -17.86 14.68
C LYS A 2 -12.68 -17.22 13.30
N LYS A 3 -11.60 -16.58 12.83
CA LYS A 3 -11.54 -16.04 11.46
C LYS A 3 -11.64 -17.22 10.49
N VAL A 4 -12.68 -17.24 9.66
CA VAL A 4 -12.86 -18.24 8.61
C VAL A 4 -12.15 -17.72 7.35
N LEU A 5 -11.35 -18.57 6.70
CA LEU A 5 -10.68 -18.22 5.44
C LEU A 5 -11.72 -17.89 4.36
N LYS A 6 -11.48 -16.84 3.57
CA LYS A 6 -12.32 -16.53 2.40
C LYS A 6 -12.24 -17.65 1.37
N LYS A 7 -13.27 -17.80 0.54
CA LYS A 7 -13.42 -18.91 -0.41
C LYS A 7 -12.24 -19.00 -1.39
N GLU A 8 -11.72 -17.87 -1.83
CA GLU A 8 -10.62 -17.72 -2.78
C GLU A 8 -9.30 -18.29 -2.25
N PHE A 9 -9.18 -18.45 -0.91
CA PHE A 9 -8.00 -18.97 -0.21
C PHE A 9 -8.17 -20.42 0.27
N GLN A 10 -9.31 -21.04 -0.07
CA GLN A 10 -9.59 -22.43 0.27
C GLN A 10 -9.28 -23.34 -0.92
N VAL A 11 -8.61 -24.45 -0.65
CA VAL A 11 -8.26 -25.45 -1.67
C VAL A 11 -9.46 -26.30 -2.00
N LYS A 12 -9.70 -26.48 -3.29
CA LYS A 12 -10.66 -27.45 -3.84
C LYS A 12 -9.98 -28.78 -4.15
N SER A 13 -8.81 -28.74 -4.78
CA SER A 13 -7.98 -29.93 -5.03
C SER A 13 -6.51 -29.56 -5.23
N VAL A 14 -5.63 -30.54 -5.00
CA VAL A 14 -4.20 -30.43 -5.25
C VAL A 14 -3.72 -31.65 -6.06
N SER A 15 -2.78 -31.45 -6.98
CA SER A 15 -2.18 -32.52 -7.77
C SER A 15 -0.75 -32.17 -8.16
N LEU A 16 0.04 -33.18 -8.53
CA LEU A 16 1.36 -32.98 -9.15
C LEU A 16 1.21 -32.97 -10.67
N SER A 17 1.92 -32.06 -11.33
CA SER A 17 2.00 -31.97 -12.79
C SER A 17 3.43 -31.65 -13.20
N GLY A 18 4.19 -32.67 -13.59
CA GLY A 18 5.62 -32.51 -13.89
C GLY A 18 6.39 -32.05 -12.65
N LYS A 19 7.06 -30.89 -12.75
CA LYS A 19 7.83 -30.26 -11.67
C LYS A 19 7.02 -29.26 -10.84
N ASN A 20 5.70 -29.28 -10.95
CA ASN A 20 4.82 -28.33 -10.27
C ASN A 20 3.78 -29.00 -9.37
N VAL A 21 3.41 -28.30 -8.30
CA VAL A 21 2.17 -28.52 -7.54
C VAL A 21 1.09 -27.63 -8.15
N GLU A 22 0.05 -28.26 -8.67
CA GLU A 22 -1.14 -27.59 -9.19
C GLU A 22 -2.21 -27.55 -8.10
N ILE A 23 -2.77 -26.36 -7.86
CA ILE A 23 -3.86 -26.13 -6.91
C ILE A 23 -5.06 -25.58 -7.67
N VAL A 24 -6.22 -26.20 -7.46
CA VAL A 24 -7.51 -25.61 -7.83
C VAL A 24 -8.15 -25.05 -6.56
N TRP A 25 -8.55 -23.79 -6.60
CA TRP A 25 -9.18 -23.10 -5.46
C TRP A 25 -10.70 -23.22 -5.53
N GLN A 26 -11.40 -22.91 -4.45
CA GLN A 26 -12.88 -22.99 -4.42
C GLN A 26 -13.56 -21.95 -5.34
N ASP A 27 -12.87 -20.89 -5.75
CA ASP A 27 -13.30 -19.94 -6.78
C ASP A 27 -13.05 -20.44 -8.23
N ASN A 28 -12.49 -21.65 -8.36
CA ASN A 28 -12.08 -22.30 -9.62
C ASN A 28 -10.87 -21.68 -10.33
N CYS A 29 -10.19 -20.70 -9.74
CA CYS A 29 -8.86 -20.32 -10.20
C CYS A 29 -7.89 -21.50 -10.05
N LYS A 30 -6.81 -21.47 -10.83
CA LYS A 30 -5.74 -22.45 -10.77
C LYS A 30 -4.42 -21.73 -10.50
N SER A 31 -3.59 -22.36 -9.67
CA SER A 31 -2.23 -21.89 -9.37
C SER A 31 -1.26 -23.03 -9.57
N SER A 32 -0.07 -22.73 -10.06
CA SER A 32 1.01 -23.68 -10.32
C SER A 32 2.27 -23.22 -9.61
N PHE A 33 2.86 -24.08 -8.77
CA PHE A 33 4.06 -23.77 -8.00
C PHE A 33 5.16 -24.78 -8.28
N ASP A 34 6.31 -24.30 -8.72
CA ASP A 34 7.50 -25.13 -8.96
C ASP A 34 8.01 -25.76 -7.67
N LEU A 35 8.42 -27.03 -7.75
CA LEU A 35 8.90 -27.82 -6.61
C LEU A 35 10.17 -27.26 -5.97
N ASN A 36 11.09 -26.71 -6.76
CA ASN A 36 12.30 -26.08 -6.21
C ASN A 36 11.94 -24.76 -5.52
N TRP A 37 11.02 -23.98 -6.09
CA TRP A 37 10.52 -22.78 -5.43
C TRP A 37 9.86 -23.10 -4.09
N LEU A 38 9.03 -24.15 -4.03
CA LEU A 38 8.42 -24.61 -2.78
C LEU A 38 9.50 -25.01 -1.77
N GLN A 39 10.50 -25.78 -2.18
CA GLN A 39 11.60 -26.22 -1.30
C GLN A 39 12.35 -25.03 -0.66
N MET A 40 12.54 -23.95 -1.43
CA MET A 40 13.21 -22.73 -0.97
C MET A 40 12.30 -21.84 -0.11
N SER A 41 11.00 -21.84 -0.37
CA SER A 41 10.06 -20.87 0.20
C SER A 41 9.21 -21.43 1.34
N THR A 42 9.36 -22.71 1.69
CA THR A 42 8.66 -23.32 2.83
C THR A 42 9.05 -22.65 4.14
N ARG A 43 8.05 -22.25 4.93
CA ARG A 43 8.23 -21.57 6.22
C ARG A 43 8.18 -22.50 7.43
N SER A 44 8.73 -23.72 7.31
CA SER A 44 8.80 -24.60 8.48
C SER A 44 9.76 -24.04 9.52
N SER A 45 9.54 -24.40 10.79
CA SER A 45 10.37 -23.93 11.91
C SER A 45 11.85 -24.30 11.79
N LYS A 46 12.21 -25.23 10.89
CA LYS A 46 13.59 -25.58 10.56
C LYS A 46 14.27 -24.52 9.69
N LYS A 47 13.52 -23.87 8.80
CA LYS A 47 14.04 -22.94 7.77
C LYS A 47 13.61 -21.49 8.00
N PHE A 48 12.61 -21.25 8.83
CA PHE A 48 11.99 -19.94 9.00
C PHE A 48 11.71 -19.64 10.47
N SER A 49 12.17 -18.48 10.91
CA SER A 49 11.86 -17.90 12.21
C SER A 49 10.54 -17.15 12.13
N ALA A 50 9.49 -17.66 12.79
CA ALA A 50 8.21 -16.96 12.86
C ALA A 50 8.26 -15.67 13.69
N ASP A 51 9.27 -15.53 14.56
CA ASP A 51 9.44 -14.35 15.41
C ASP A 51 10.09 -13.19 14.65
N SER A 52 11.12 -13.48 13.83
CA SER A 52 11.82 -12.45 13.04
C SER A 52 11.30 -12.33 11.60
N TYR A 53 10.49 -13.28 11.14
CA TYR A 53 10.04 -13.41 9.75
C TYR A 53 11.18 -13.61 8.74
N GLU A 54 12.26 -14.28 9.17
CA GLU A 54 13.47 -14.50 8.36
C GLU A 54 13.71 -15.98 8.10
N TYR A 55 14.32 -16.29 6.95
CA TYR A 55 14.83 -17.62 6.69
C TYR A 55 16.16 -17.84 7.42
N THR A 56 16.23 -18.88 8.24
CA THR A 56 17.38 -19.20 9.11
C THR A 56 18.38 -20.16 8.46
N ASP A 57 17.97 -20.87 7.42
CA ASP A 57 18.80 -21.85 6.71
C ASP A 57 18.53 -21.81 5.20
N CYS A 58 19.10 -20.81 4.50
CA CYS A 58 18.96 -20.70 3.05
C CYS A 58 20.22 -20.16 2.36
N PRO A 59 21.37 -20.85 2.42
CA PRO A 59 22.43 -20.58 1.46
C PRO A 59 21.94 -21.02 0.07
N ILE A 60 21.81 -20.05 -0.85
CA ILE A 60 21.54 -20.24 -2.30
C ILE A 60 22.38 -21.37 -2.93
N TYR A 61 23.52 -21.71 -2.31
CA TYR A 61 24.47 -22.70 -2.78
C TYR A 61 24.07 -24.17 -2.58
N ASN A 62 23.15 -24.49 -1.65
CA ASN A 62 22.77 -25.88 -1.37
C ASN A 62 21.45 -26.33 -2.03
N THR A 63 20.81 -25.47 -2.84
CA THR A 63 19.37 -25.56 -3.17
C THR A 63 19.04 -25.93 -4.63
N PHE A 64 20.03 -26.33 -5.44
CA PHE A 64 19.80 -26.76 -6.84
C PHE A 64 19.70 -28.28 -7.02
N GLN A 65 19.46 -29.03 -5.95
CA GLN A 65 19.17 -30.46 -6.09
C GLN A 65 17.73 -30.62 -6.59
N GLU A 66 17.55 -31.28 -7.73
CA GLU A 66 16.21 -31.59 -8.24
C GLU A 66 15.43 -32.39 -7.20
N VAL A 67 14.30 -31.85 -6.78
CA VAL A 67 13.39 -32.54 -5.88
C VAL A 67 12.44 -33.42 -6.69
N ALA A 68 12.55 -34.73 -6.51
CA ALA A 68 11.55 -35.67 -6.99
C ALA A 68 10.48 -35.84 -5.90
N VAL A 69 9.23 -35.50 -6.23
CA VAL A 69 8.09 -35.67 -5.33
C VAL A 69 7.17 -36.76 -5.86
N ASP A 70 6.94 -37.78 -5.04
CA ASP A 70 6.07 -38.89 -5.39
C ASP A 70 4.58 -38.60 -5.11
N LYS A 71 4.32 -37.79 -4.07
CA LYS A 71 2.95 -37.56 -3.59
C LYS A 71 2.79 -36.19 -2.94
N VAL A 72 1.62 -35.60 -3.20
CA VAL A 72 1.09 -34.43 -2.50
C VAL A 72 -0.21 -34.81 -1.80
N GLN A 73 -0.43 -34.30 -0.59
CA GLN A 73 -1.67 -34.52 0.16
C GLN A 73 -2.23 -33.18 0.64
N LEU A 74 -3.56 -33.11 0.75
CA LEU A 74 -4.27 -31.97 1.32
C LEU A 74 -4.88 -32.38 2.67
N SER A 75 -4.61 -31.60 3.71
CA SER A 75 -5.24 -31.77 5.03
C SER A 75 -5.53 -30.40 5.61
N ASN A 76 -6.81 -30.11 5.92
CA ASN A 76 -7.24 -28.86 6.56
C ASN A 76 -6.68 -27.58 5.91
N ASN A 77 -6.77 -27.47 4.57
CA ASN A 77 -6.21 -26.36 3.79
C ASN A 77 -4.67 -26.24 3.81
N LYS A 78 -3.97 -27.29 4.23
CA LYS A 78 -2.51 -27.38 4.22
C LYS A 78 -2.05 -28.46 3.26
N ILE A 79 -0.99 -28.16 2.53
CA ILE A 79 -0.35 -29.08 1.60
C ILE A 79 0.76 -29.80 2.34
N LEU A 80 0.67 -31.12 2.38
CA LEU A 80 1.66 -32.03 2.93
C LEU A 80 2.44 -32.62 1.77
N ILE A 81 3.74 -32.33 1.72
CA ILE A 81 4.62 -32.69 0.61
C ILE A 81 6.04 -32.94 1.13
N ASP A 82 6.67 -34.04 0.71
CA ASP A 82 8.09 -34.27 1.02
C ASP A 82 8.95 -33.61 -0.05
N LEU A 83 9.78 -32.66 0.36
CA LEU A 83 10.64 -31.88 -0.53
C LEU A 83 12.14 -32.27 -0.37
N GLY A 84 12.39 -33.50 0.07
CA GLY A 84 13.72 -34.11 0.19
C GLY A 84 14.32 -34.08 1.60
N SER A 85 13.73 -33.31 2.52
CA SER A 85 14.15 -33.20 3.93
C SER A 85 13.08 -33.67 4.92
N GLY A 86 12.13 -34.47 4.44
CA GLY A 86 10.93 -34.91 5.14
C GLY A 86 9.70 -34.10 4.75
N ILE A 87 8.56 -34.49 5.32
CA ILE A 87 7.27 -33.89 5.02
C ILE A 87 7.22 -32.45 5.55
N GLU A 88 7.03 -31.51 4.63
CA GLU A 88 6.74 -30.12 4.91
C GLU A 88 5.21 -29.91 4.95
N GLU A 89 4.76 -29.02 5.82
CA GLU A 89 3.36 -28.62 5.93
C GLU A 89 3.24 -27.15 5.50
N ILE A 90 2.65 -26.91 4.32
CA ILE A 90 2.57 -25.59 3.70
C ILE A 90 1.13 -25.08 3.79
N ASP A 91 0.93 -23.90 4.36
CA ASP A 91 -0.38 -23.24 4.36
C ASP A 91 -0.77 -22.84 2.93
N ALA A 92 -1.83 -23.44 2.38
CA ALA A 92 -2.25 -23.13 1.02
C ALA A 92 -2.77 -21.70 0.88
N SER A 93 -3.33 -21.09 1.94
CA SER A 93 -3.75 -19.69 1.86
C SER A 93 -2.56 -18.75 1.65
N TRP A 94 -1.39 -19.09 2.18
CA TRP A 94 -0.15 -18.37 1.89
C TRP A 94 0.26 -18.52 0.43
N LEU A 95 0.20 -19.73 -0.13
CA LEU A 95 0.49 -19.98 -1.55
C LEU A 95 -0.42 -19.16 -2.47
N ARG A 96 -1.73 -19.10 -2.18
CA ARG A 96 -2.67 -18.25 -2.92
C ARG A 96 -2.24 -16.78 -2.96
N ALA A 97 -1.71 -16.27 -1.85
CA ALA A 97 -1.22 -14.90 -1.76
C ALA A 97 0.09 -14.67 -2.52
N GLN A 98 0.86 -15.73 -2.82
CA GLN A 98 2.12 -15.64 -3.58
C GLN A 98 1.94 -15.79 -5.10
N ASP A 99 0.79 -16.30 -5.56
CA ASP A 99 0.57 -16.50 -6.99
C ASP A 99 0.33 -15.17 -7.72
N ALA A 100 1.40 -14.60 -8.27
CA ALA A 100 1.36 -13.35 -9.03
C ALA A 100 0.52 -13.41 -10.32
N THR A 101 0.18 -14.61 -10.83
CA THR A 101 -0.60 -14.76 -12.07
C THR A 101 -2.10 -14.57 -11.84
N VAL A 102 -2.56 -14.80 -10.61
CA VAL A 102 -3.97 -14.69 -10.20
C VAL A 102 -4.16 -13.73 -9.03
N SER A 103 -3.10 -13.17 -8.45
CA SER A 103 -3.17 -12.22 -7.34
C SER A 103 -4.00 -10.98 -7.69
N TYR A 104 -3.98 -10.55 -8.95
CA TYR A 104 -4.83 -9.45 -9.45
C TYR A 104 -6.34 -9.76 -9.42
N SER A 105 -6.74 -11.04 -9.38
CA SER A 105 -8.14 -11.45 -9.22
C SER A 105 -8.57 -11.60 -7.76
N LEU A 106 -7.62 -11.56 -6.82
CA LEU A 106 -7.97 -11.44 -5.41
C LEU A 106 -8.55 -10.03 -5.20
N PRO A 107 -9.54 -9.86 -4.31
CA PRO A 107 -10.03 -8.54 -3.98
C PRO A 107 -8.84 -7.65 -3.62
N ALA A 108 -8.65 -6.56 -4.35
CA ALA A 108 -7.63 -5.58 -4.03
C ALA A 108 -7.83 -5.12 -2.57
N PHE A 109 -6.78 -4.55 -1.97
CA PHE A 109 -7.02 -3.56 -0.91
C PHE A 109 -8.10 -2.60 -1.40
N GLU A 110 -9.02 -2.18 -0.51
CA GLU A 110 -10.24 -1.43 -0.89
C GLU A 110 -10.02 -0.55 -2.13
N ASP A 111 -10.89 -0.70 -3.13
CA ASP A 111 -10.72 0.00 -4.40
C ASP A 111 -10.53 1.50 -4.17
N LYS A 112 -9.47 2.03 -4.78
CA LYS A 112 -9.25 3.47 -4.84
C LYS A 112 -10.42 4.11 -5.56
N VAL A 113 -11.01 5.12 -4.96
CA VAL A 113 -12.18 5.79 -5.54
C VAL A 113 -11.74 7.06 -6.23
N GLN A 114 -11.90 7.10 -7.56
CA GLN A 114 -11.70 8.32 -8.32
C GLN A 114 -12.87 9.29 -8.09
N TRP A 115 -12.59 10.59 -7.95
CA TRP A 115 -13.61 11.60 -7.65
C TRP A 115 -13.49 12.88 -8.49
N SER A 116 -14.59 13.62 -8.58
CA SER A 116 -14.71 14.90 -9.28
C SER A 116 -15.30 15.98 -8.36
N ASN A 117 -15.80 17.09 -8.92
CA ASN A 117 -16.34 18.22 -8.16
C ASN A 117 -17.55 17.90 -7.26
N SER A 118 -18.21 16.75 -7.44
CA SER A 118 -19.34 16.31 -6.62
C SER A 118 -18.90 15.64 -5.31
N PHE A 119 -17.60 15.41 -5.12
CA PHE A 119 -17.07 14.77 -3.93
C PHE A 119 -16.88 15.76 -2.78
N SER A 120 -17.40 15.38 -1.62
CA SER A 120 -17.15 16.07 -0.37
C SER A 120 -15.99 15.39 0.36
N ILE A 121 -14.94 16.16 0.66
CA ILE A 121 -13.81 15.67 1.45
C ILE A 121 -14.32 15.17 2.80
N LEU A 122 -13.93 13.95 3.17
CA LEU A 122 -14.32 13.36 4.43
C LEU A 122 -13.66 14.09 5.60
N GLU A 123 -14.44 14.35 6.64
CA GLU A 123 -14.00 15.05 7.84
C GLU A 123 -13.97 14.08 9.03
N HIS A 124 -12.89 14.13 9.79
CA HIS A 124 -12.72 13.42 11.06
C HIS A 124 -12.39 14.42 12.16
N SER A 125 -12.84 14.19 13.39
CA SER A 125 -12.31 14.94 14.53
C SER A 125 -10.92 14.43 14.90
N TYR A 126 -10.10 15.31 15.48
CA TYR A 126 -8.77 14.94 15.97
C TYR A 126 -8.83 13.82 17.01
N ASP A 127 -9.79 13.88 17.93
CA ASP A 127 -9.95 12.88 18.99
C ASP A 127 -10.26 11.49 18.41
N GLU A 128 -11.19 11.41 17.45
CA GLU A 128 -11.47 10.15 16.72
C GLU A 128 -10.24 9.67 15.93
N ALA A 129 -9.50 10.59 15.32
CA ALA A 129 -8.33 10.27 14.51
C ALA A 129 -7.14 9.76 15.35
N ILE A 130 -7.11 10.08 16.64
CA ILE A 130 -6.15 9.52 17.59
C ILE A 130 -6.56 8.11 18.04
N GLU A 131 -7.84 7.89 18.32
CA GLU A 131 -8.34 6.60 18.81
C GLU A 131 -8.48 5.54 17.69
N SER A 132 -8.71 5.98 16.45
CA SER A 132 -9.00 5.11 15.31
C SER A 132 -8.12 5.41 14.09
N ASN A 133 -7.89 4.39 13.26
CA ASN A 133 -7.19 4.51 11.98
C ASN A 133 -8.17 4.67 10.80
N GLN A 134 -9.46 4.91 11.05
CA GLN A 134 -10.46 5.08 9.98
C GLN A 134 -10.07 6.18 8.99
N TRP A 135 -9.57 7.31 9.47
CA TRP A 135 -9.08 8.40 8.62
C TRP A 135 -7.91 8.00 7.72
N ILE A 136 -7.08 7.03 8.14
CA ILE A 136 -5.98 6.50 7.31
C ILE A 136 -6.56 5.62 6.21
N SER A 137 -7.56 4.80 6.51
CA SER A 137 -8.28 4.01 5.50
C SER A 137 -8.98 4.92 4.48
N ASP A 138 -9.62 6.00 4.94
CA ASP A 138 -10.28 6.97 4.08
C ASP A 138 -9.27 7.78 3.24
N LEU A 139 -8.13 8.17 3.84
CA LEU A 139 -7.01 8.78 3.11
C LEU A 139 -6.45 7.83 2.05
N ASP A 140 -6.27 6.56 2.38
CA ASP A 140 -5.80 5.54 1.44
C ASP A 140 -6.80 5.35 0.28
N LYS A 141 -8.10 5.40 0.56
CA LYS A 141 -9.17 5.19 -0.41
C LYS A 141 -9.42 6.37 -1.35
N PHE A 142 -9.46 7.58 -0.80
CA PHE A 142 -9.85 8.80 -1.52
C PHE A 142 -8.68 9.75 -1.81
N GLY A 143 -7.52 9.52 -1.20
CA GLY A 143 -6.33 10.37 -1.36
C GLY A 143 -6.36 11.70 -0.58
N ILE A 144 -7.48 12.04 0.08
CA ILE A 144 -7.62 13.27 0.86
C ILE A 144 -8.67 13.13 1.98
N VAL A 145 -8.36 13.69 3.15
CA VAL A 145 -9.27 13.84 4.31
C VAL A 145 -8.97 15.14 5.02
N THR A 146 -9.94 15.64 5.81
CA THR A 146 -9.74 16.78 6.72
C THR A 146 -9.83 16.32 8.17
N ILE A 147 -8.89 16.76 9.00
CA ILE A 147 -8.93 16.55 10.45
C ILE A 147 -9.27 17.88 11.13
N LYS A 148 -10.35 17.90 11.93
CA LYS A 148 -10.87 19.06 12.67
C LYS A 148 -10.51 18.99 14.15
N GLY A 149 -10.69 20.09 14.88
CA GLY A 149 -10.44 20.11 16.33
C GLY A 149 -8.96 20.27 16.71
N VAL A 150 -8.16 20.81 15.79
CA VAL A 150 -6.77 21.21 16.03
C VAL A 150 -6.74 22.72 16.18
N SER A 151 -6.26 23.23 17.31
CA SER A 151 -6.14 24.66 17.55
C SER A 151 -4.74 25.15 17.14
N PRO A 152 -4.55 26.44 16.87
CA PRO A 152 -3.22 27.00 16.64
C PRO A 152 -2.23 26.77 17.79
N ASP A 153 -2.72 26.78 19.03
CA ASP A 153 -1.88 26.72 20.25
C ASP A 153 -1.28 25.33 20.48
N ASP A 154 -2.00 24.27 20.07
CA ASP A 154 -1.57 22.88 20.20
C ASP A 154 -1.22 22.23 18.86
N LEU A 155 -1.13 23.02 17.78
CA LEU A 155 -0.97 22.53 16.41
C LEU A 155 0.27 21.65 16.23
N GLU A 156 1.43 22.09 16.72
CA GLU A 156 2.69 21.37 16.51
C GLU A 156 2.70 20.01 17.22
N GLU A 157 2.19 19.96 18.46
CA GLU A 157 2.05 18.72 19.23
C GLU A 157 1.04 17.77 18.58
N LYS A 158 -0.12 18.27 18.18
CA LYS A 158 -1.16 17.47 17.54
C LYS A 158 -0.72 16.94 16.17
N LEU A 159 -0.02 17.77 15.40
CA LEU A 159 0.54 17.39 14.10
C LEU A 159 1.60 16.29 14.25
N ASP A 160 2.48 16.41 15.24
CA ASP A 160 3.48 15.37 15.54
C ASP A 160 2.81 14.04 15.92
N LYS A 161 1.79 14.06 16.79
CA LYS A 161 1.06 12.85 17.20
C LYS A 161 0.35 12.18 16.03
N ILE A 162 -0.37 12.94 15.21
CA ILE A 162 -1.16 12.36 14.11
C ILE A 162 -0.26 11.83 13.00
N THR A 163 0.85 12.51 12.68
CA THR A 163 1.78 12.06 11.64
C THR A 163 2.48 10.76 12.04
N LYS A 164 2.84 10.59 13.31
CA LYS A 164 3.41 9.36 13.87
C LYS A 164 2.48 8.14 13.80
N LYS A 165 1.16 8.33 13.66
CA LYS A 165 0.24 7.21 13.40
C LYS A 165 0.40 6.62 12.00
N VAL A 166 0.87 7.41 11.03
CA VAL A 166 1.13 6.95 9.66
C VAL A 166 2.52 6.33 9.55
N GLY A 167 3.53 6.98 10.12
CA GLY A 167 4.90 6.48 10.08
C GLY A 167 5.92 7.53 10.50
N VAL A 168 7.17 7.31 10.07
CA VAL A 168 8.27 8.22 10.37
C VAL A 168 8.23 9.42 9.42
N LEU A 169 8.33 10.63 9.97
CA LEU A 169 8.46 11.84 9.20
C LEU A 169 9.75 11.81 8.36
N ARG A 170 9.62 12.08 7.07
CA ARG A 170 10.79 12.25 6.21
C ARG A 170 11.46 13.57 6.53
N ARG A 171 12.63 13.48 7.18
CA ARG A 171 13.45 14.66 7.48
C ARG A 171 13.77 15.45 6.22
N ARG A 172 13.53 16.76 6.28
CA ARG A 172 13.98 17.70 5.24
C ARG A 172 15.31 18.32 5.64
N PHE A 173 15.97 18.96 4.67
CA PHE A 173 17.15 19.78 4.93
C PHE A 173 16.85 21.04 5.77
N HIS A 174 15.56 21.31 6.07
CA HIS A 174 15.15 22.38 6.98
C HIS A 174 15.41 21.95 8.44
N PRO A 175 15.85 22.85 9.34
CA PRO A 175 16.16 22.53 10.73
C PRO A 175 14.98 22.01 11.56
N THR A 176 13.76 22.14 11.05
CA THR A 176 12.52 21.60 11.62
C THR A 176 11.84 20.68 10.59
N ASP A 177 11.31 19.54 11.04
CA ASP A 177 10.50 18.65 10.18
C ASP A 177 9.17 19.31 9.73
N ILE A 178 8.78 20.39 10.40
CA ILE A 178 7.65 21.26 10.06
C ILE A 178 8.16 22.46 9.26
N ASN A 179 7.62 22.68 8.05
CA ASN A 179 7.89 23.91 7.29
C ASN A 179 6.75 24.90 7.55
N VAL A 180 7.09 26.06 8.10
CA VAL A 180 6.13 27.16 8.30
C VAL A 180 6.23 28.09 7.10
N ILE A 181 5.15 28.17 6.33
CA ILE A 181 5.04 29.05 5.17
C ILE A 181 4.26 30.29 5.60
N GLU A 182 4.89 31.45 5.47
CA GLU A 182 4.26 32.77 5.67
C GLU A 182 4.27 33.49 4.31
N PRO A 183 3.20 33.37 3.49
CA PRO A 183 3.15 34.00 2.19
C PRO A 183 3.14 35.53 2.33
N LYS A 184 4.02 36.23 1.60
CA LYS A 184 4.10 37.69 1.60
C LYS A 184 3.96 38.23 0.19
N PRO A 185 3.01 39.15 -0.08
CA PRO A 185 2.93 39.84 -1.35
C PRO A 185 4.28 40.48 -1.70
N ASN A 186 4.69 40.41 -2.97
CA ASN A 186 5.96 40.95 -3.48
C ASN A 186 7.24 40.30 -2.91
N ASN A 187 7.14 39.14 -2.25
CA ASN A 187 8.31 38.38 -1.88
C ASN A 187 9.01 37.84 -3.14
N ILE A 188 10.30 38.15 -3.32
CA ILE A 188 11.13 37.62 -4.41
C ILE A 188 11.66 36.26 -3.97
N SER A 189 10.76 35.31 -3.78
CA SER A 189 11.09 33.91 -3.50
C SER A 189 11.13 33.15 -4.82
N LEU A 190 12.10 32.22 -4.95
CA LEU A 190 12.10 31.23 -6.04
C LEU A 190 10.94 30.24 -5.90
N ASP A 191 10.46 30.04 -4.67
CA ASP A 191 9.31 29.20 -4.38
C ASP A 191 8.04 30.06 -4.32
N LYS A 192 7.11 29.78 -5.25
CA LYS A 192 5.83 30.48 -5.39
C LYS A 192 4.97 30.41 -4.12
N ALA A 193 5.13 29.38 -3.28
CA ALA A 193 4.38 29.22 -2.04
C ALA A 193 4.55 30.41 -1.06
N TYR A 194 5.68 31.14 -1.15
CA TYR A 194 5.98 32.28 -0.27
C TYR A 194 5.58 33.65 -0.84
N THR A 195 5.02 33.71 -2.06
CA THR A 195 4.76 34.96 -2.80
C THR A 195 3.39 35.57 -2.55
N GLY A 196 2.48 34.84 -1.87
CA GLY A 196 1.12 35.28 -1.59
C GLY A 196 0.18 35.31 -2.82
N GLY A 197 0.66 34.88 -3.99
CA GLY A 197 -0.16 34.73 -5.20
C GLY A 197 -0.92 33.40 -5.26
N THR A 198 -1.78 33.26 -6.27
CA THR A 198 -2.48 32.00 -6.55
C THR A 198 -1.50 30.91 -6.97
N LEU A 199 -1.64 29.73 -6.37
CA LEU A 199 -0.93 28.52 -6.79
C LEU A 199 -1.81 27.73 -7.76
N GLU A 200 -1.24 27.38 -8.92
CA GLU A 200 -1.88 26.49 -9.89
C GLU A 200 -1.93 25.05 -9.36
N TYR A 201 -2.70 24.16 -10.00
CA TYR A 201 -2.66 22.75 -9.64
C TYR A 201 -1.24 22.18 -9.80
N HIS A 202 -0.73 21.57 -8.74
CA HIS A 202 0.62 21.00 -8.70
C HIS A 202 0.68 19.82 -7.72
N THR A 203 1.76 19.06 -7.82
CA THR A 203 2.21 18.14 -6.76
C THR A 203 3.44 18.73 -6.10
N ASP A 204 3.62 18.50 -4.80
CA ASP A 204 4.75 19.03 -4.06
C ASP A 204 6.08 18.35 -4.41
N ALA A 205 7.11 19.18 -4.57
CA ALA A 205 8.50 18.79 -4.74
C ALA A 205 8.76 17.68 -5.80
N PRO A 206 8.26 17.84 -7.05
CA PRO A 206 8.45 16.86 -8.11
C PRO A 206 9.91 16.75 -8.58
N TYR A 207 10.76 17.66 -8.12
CA TYR A 207 12.20 17.69 -8.39
C TYR A 207 13.03 16.71 -7.53
N TYR A 208 12.40 16.01 -6.56
CA TYR A 208 13.05 14.89 -5.87
C TYR A 208 12.75 13.55 -6.56
N ASP A 209 13.75 12.68 -6.69
CA ASP A 209 13.60 11.33 -7.25
C ASP A 209 12.51 10.50 -6.55
N LEU A 210 12.39 10.72 -5.24
CA LEU A 210 11.27 10.25 -4.44
C LEU A 210 10.59 11.49 -3.87
N PRO A 211 9.45 11.95 -4.42
CA PRO A 211 8.70 13.05 -3.81
C PRO A 211 8.01 12.61 -2.51
N PRO A 212 7.54 13.55 -1.66
CA PRO A 212 6.68 13.23 -0.54
C PRO A 212 5.42 12.49 -1.01
N LYS A 213 5.03 11.43 -0.29
CA LYS A 213 3.85 10.61 -0.64
C LYS A 213 2.56 11.11 0.03
N ILE A 214 2.69 11.69 1.22
CA ILE A 214 1.60 12.25 2.02
C ILE A 214 2.07 13.61 2.52
N ALA A 215 1.22 14.62 2.37
CA ALA A 215 1.45 15.96 2.87
C ALA A 215 0.40 16.28 3.94
N PHE A 216 0.84 16.87 5.05
CA PHE A 216 -0.04 17.42 6.07
C PHE A 216 0.05 18.95 5.99
N LEU A 217 -1.09 19.59 5.77
CA LEU A 217 -1.22 21.04 5.73
C LEU A 217 -2.13 21.47 6.88
N ALA A 218 -1.67 22.44 7.65
CA ALA A 218 -2.42 22.99 8.76
C ALA A 218 -2.31 24.51 8.80
N CYS A 219 -3.44 25.18 9.04
CA CYS A 219 -3.47 26.61 9.23
C CYS A 219 -3.01 26.94 10.64
N LYS A 220 -1.84 27.57 10.78
CA LYS A 220 -1.34 28.08 12.06
C LYS A 220 -1.91 29.46 12.41
N LYS A 221 -2.10 30.30 11.40
CA LYS A 221 -2.63 31.66 11.54
C LYS A 221 -3.39 32.02 10.27
N LEU A 222 -4.54 32.65 10.43
CA LEU A 222 -5.31 33.24 9.34
C LEU A 222 -5.53 34.72 9.64
N GLU A 223 -5.19 35.58 8.70
CA GLU A 223 -5.47 37.02 8.75
C GLU A 223 -6.35 37.39 7.55
N GLY A 224 -7.51 38.00 7.82
CA GLY A 224 -8.46 38.38 6.77
C GLY A 224 -9.36 37.23 6.31
N GLU A 225 -9.80 37.31 5.06
CA GLU A 225 -10.70 36.33 4.46
C GLU A 225 -10.00 34.98 4.24
N PRO A 226 -10.65 33.84 4.58
CA PRO A 226 -10.10 32.52 4.33
C PRO A 226 -9.79 32.31 2.84
N PRO A 227 -8.56 31.87 2.47
CA PRO A 227 -8.28 31.48 1.11
C PRO A 227 -9.07 30.21 0.75
N ILE A 228 -9.39 30.08 -0.54
CA ILE A 228 -10.03 28.88 -1.07
C ILE A 228 -8.93 27.88 -1.45
N ASN A 229 -9.00 26.68 -0.88
CA ASN A 229 -8.16 25.56 -1.28
C ASN A 229 -8.86 24.77 -2.39
N TYR A 230 -8.13 24.50 -3.47
CA TYR A 230 -8.60 23.66 -4.58
C TYR A 230 -7.84 22.34 -4.58
N PHE A 231 -8.57 21.25 -4.80
CA PHE A 231 -8.01 19.90 -4.91
C PHE A 231 -8.52 19.24 -6.19
N CYS A 232 -7.68 18.42 -6.80
CA CYS A 232 -8.00 17.68 -8.02
C CYS A 232 -7.49 16.25 -7.87
N ASP A 233 -8.33 15.28 -8.20
CA ASP A 233 -7.91 13.89 -8.35
C ASP A 233 -7.14 13.71 -9.66
N GLY A 234 -5.82 13.60 -9.54
CA GLY A 234 -4.94 13.41 -10.69
C GLY A 234 -5.20 12.10 -11.45
N PHE A 235 -5.70 11.04 -10.80
CA PHE A 235 -6.06 9.80 -11.48
C PHE A 235 -7.36 9.96 -12.27
N LYS A 236 -8.35 10.65 -11.72
CA LYS A 236 -9.58 10.99 -12.47
C LYS A 236 -9.24 11.86 -13.70
N ALA A 237 -8.42 12.89 -13.52
CA ALA A 237 -7.98 13.76 -14.61
C ALA A 237 -7.23 12.98 -15.71
N ALA A 238 -6.35 12.04 -15.33
CA ALA A 238 -5.64 11.19 -16.28
C ALA A 238 -6.58 10.22 -17.02
N SER A 239 -7.56 9.63 -16.34
CA SER A 239 -8.59 8.78 -16.97
C SER A 239 -9.37 9.56 -18.03
N GLU A 240 -9.83 10.77 -17.70
CA GLU A 240 -10.59 11.63 -18.63
C GLU A 240 -9.74 12.10 -19.82
N LEU A 241 -8.46 12.40 -19.58
CA LEU A 241 -7.52 12.76 -20.64
C LEU A 241 -7.34 11.59 -21.62
N LYS A 242 -7.18 10.36 -21.10
CA LYS A 242 -7.03 9.15 -21.92
C LYS A 242 -8.25 8.91 -22.82
N GLU A 243 -9.44 9.05 -22.27
CA GLU A 243 -10.70 8.92 -23.01
C GLU A 243 -10.79 9.98 -24.12
N THR A 244 -10.47 11.22 -23.78
CA THR A 244 -10.51 12.34 -24.73
C THR A 244 -9.50 12.18 -25.88
N TRP A 245 -8.34 11.57 -25.62
CA TRP A 245 -7.24 11.44 -26.58
C TRP A 245 -7.22 10.10 -27.34
N GLY A 246 -8.29 9.32 -27.28
CA GLY A 246 -8.41 8.06 -28.03
C GLY A 246 -7.48 6.95 -27.53
N GLY A 247 -7.11 6.97 -26.26
CA GLY A 247 -6.39 5.89 -25.58
C GLY A 247 -4.86 5.96 -25.60
N ASP A 248 -4.24 6.72 -26.52
CA ASP A 248 -2.78 6.91 -26.56
C ASP A 248 -2.37 8.26 -25.94
N MET A 249 -1.90 8.20 -24.69
CA MET A 249 -1.41 9.36 -23.94
C MET A 249 0.10 9.61 -24.12
N ARG A 250 0.78 8.90 -25.02
CA ARG A 250 2.20 9.16 -25.27
C ARG A 250 2.34 10.51 -25.94
N ALA A 251 3.29 11.31 -25.46
CA ALA A 251 3.68 12.54 -26.13
C ALA A 251 4.05 12.21 -27.58
N LYS A 252 3.32 12.79 -28.54
CA LYS A 252 3.73 12.76 -29.94
C LYS A 252 4.96 13.66 -30.04
N LYS A 253 6.08 13.05 -30.41
CA LYS A 253 7.32 13.79 -30.73
C LYS A 253 7.12 14.62 -31.98
#